data_AF-A0A5E4JR76-F1
#
_entry.id   AF-A0A5E4JR76-F1
#
_cell.length_a   1.000
_cell.length_b   1.000
_cell.length_c   1.000
_cell.angle_alpha   90.00
_cell.angle_beta   90.00
_cell.angle_gamma   90.00
#
_symmetry.space_group_name_H-M   'P 1'
#
loop_
_entity.id
_entity.type
_entity.pdbx_description
1 polymer ?
#
loop_
_entity_poly.entity_id
_entity_poly.type
_entity_poly.pdbx_seq_one_letter_code
_entity_poly.pdbx_strand_id
1 'polypeptide(L)'
;MKKGVALLFISLVISSFLIGSVSAETGFSSVGEKVKTFMDGGLAAIGPIITPIIGETTDSPYFFAKILFFIIILSIVWLALSRVEIFYEYVVVLWTVSIAVSILAVKYMSDAQWLMTMLLPYEALGVTISAGLPFAVYFFIVNIGMQGPKYKTVRSVAWIFFGVIFIGLWFTRYDLGDATYVYPVTALACLLMIIFDGTLQRFFYKMKLDRYSARDDGRQIVIEKMVRNDNLLANGAITPAEHAATKKRLAKQMVALNR
;
A
#
# COMPACT_ATOMS: atom_id res chain seq x y z
N MET A 1 6.37 17.69 -22.56
CA MET A 1 4.95 17.34 -22.79
C MET A 1 4.06 18.11 -21.82
N LYS A 2 3.00 18.74 -22.31
CA LYS A 2 2.06 19.53 -21.48
C LYS A 2 1.41 18.58 -20.46
N LYS A 3 1.43 18.95 -19.16
CA LYS A 3 0.88 18.15 -18.04
C LYS A 3 -0.55 17.62 -18.27
N GLY A 4 -1.32 18.29 -19.13
CA GLY A 4 -2.66 17.86 -19.55
C GLY A 4 -2.70 16.57 -20.36
N VAL A 5 -1.71 16.28 -21.23
CA VAL A 5 -1.73 15.04 -22.05
C VAL A 5 -1.46 13.81 -21.20
N ALA A 6 -0.56 13.92 -20.21
CA ALA A 6 -0.31 12.84 -19.25
C ALA A 6 -1.54 12.57 -18.37
N LEU A 7 -2.24 13.62 -17.92
CA LEU A 7 -3.50 13.49 -17.18
C LEU A 7 -4.61 12.83 -18.01
N LEU A 8 -4.69 13.14 -19.31
CA LEU A 8 -5.65 12.54 -20.23
C LEU A 8 -5.35 11.04 -20.44
N PHE A 9 -4.08 10.67 -20.61
CA PHE A 9 -3.68 9.27 -20.72
C PHE A 9 -3.94 8.48 -19.43
N ILE A 10 -3.59 9.06 -18.28
CA ILE A 10 -3.84 8.44 -16.96
C ILE A 10 -5.34 8.30 -16.71
N SER A 11 -6.14 9.33 -17.04
CA SER A 11 -7.61 9.28 -16.97
C SER A 11 -8.18 8.19 -17.87
N LEU A 12 -7.68 8.07 -19.11
CA LEU A 12 -8.16 7.08 -20.07
C LEU A 12 -7.84 5.66 -19.59
N VAL A 13 -6.62 5.44 -19.10
CA VAL A 13 -6.20 4.17 -18.52
C VAL A 13 -7.04 3.82 -17.28
N ILE A 14 -7.21 4.75 -16.33
CA ILE A 14 -8.04 4.53 -15.14
C ILE A 14 -9.51 4.26 -15.52
N SER A 15 -10.06 4.99 -16.50
CA SER A 15 -11.43 4.78 -16.98
C SER A 15 -11.61 3.40 -17.63
N SER A 16 -10.58 2.89 -18.32
CA SER A 16 -10.62 1.54 -18.89
C SER A 16 -10.67 0.44 -17.82
N PHE A 17 -10.08 0.68 -16.65
CA PHE A 17 -10.20 -0.21 -15.49
C PHE A 17 -11.58 -0.12 -14.83
N LEU A 18 -12.23 1.05 -14.85
CA LEU A 18 -13.53 1.27 -14.20
C LEU A 18 -14.72 0.76 -15.03
N ILE A 19 -14.62 0.73 -16.35
CA ILE A 19 -15.70 0.19 -17.22
C ILE A 19 -15.96 -1.30 -16.91
N GLY A 20 -14.95 -2.04 -16.44
CA GLY A 20 -15.10 -3.43 -16.03
C GLY A 20 -15.77 -3.65 -14.67
N SER A 21 -15.94 -2.60 -13.85
CA SER A 21 -16.40 -2.70 -12.46
C SER A 21 -17.88 -2.33 -12.24
N VAL A 22 -18.62 -1.98 -13.29
CA VAL A 22 -20.03 -1.53 -13.18
C VAL A 22 -21.05 -2.68 -13.33
N SER A 23 -20.62 -3.90 -13.67
CA SER A 23 -21.52 -5.06 -13.60
C SER A 23 -21.58 -5.60 -12.17
N ALA A 24 -22.65 -5.22 -11.47
CA ALA A 24 -23.10 -5.80 -10.20
C ALA A 24 -23.64 -7.25 -10.36
N GLU A 25 -23.01 -8.04 -11.23
CA GLU A 25 -23.29 -9.46 -11.36
C GLU A 25 -22.34 -10.20 -10.42
N THR A 26 -22.93 -10.88 -9.44
CA THR A 26 -22.29 -11.76 -8.46
C THR A 26 -21.42 -12.79 -9.15
N GLY A 27 -20.15 -12.48 -9.36
CA GLY A 27 -19.24 -13.41 -10.03
C GLY A 27 -17.81 -12.94 -9.95
N PHE A 28 -17.16 -13.12 -8.80
CA PHE A 28 -15.70 -13.02 -8.69
C PHE A 28 -14.98 -13.98 -9.66
N SER A 29 -15.68 -15.02 -10.15
CA SER A 29 -15.28 -15.87 -11.28
C SER A 29 -15.07 -15.09 -12.59
N SER A 30 -15.89 -14.07 -12.87
CA SER A 30 -15.80 -13.29 -14.10
C SER A 30 -14.57 -12.38 -14.17
N VAL A 31 -14.06 -11.92 -13.02
CA VAL A 31 -12.80 -11.15 -12.96
C VAL A 31 -11.61 -12.08 -13.20
N GLY A 32 -11.63 -13.28 -12.61
CA GLY A 32 -10.63 -14.31 -12.86
C GLY A 32 -10.55 -14.70 -14.33
N GLU A 33 -11.69 -14.92 -14.98
CA GLU A 33 -11.77 -15.25 -16.41
C GLU A 33 -11.31 -14.11 -17.31
N LYS A 34 -11.64 -12.85 -17.00
CA LYS A 34 -11.15 -11.68 -17.76
C LYS A 34 -9.65 -11.47 -17.62
N VAL A 35 -9.10 -11.63 -16.42
CA VAL A 35 -7.63 -11.57 -16.19
C VAL A 35 -6.95 -12.71 -16.93
N LYS A 36 -7.51 -13.94 -16.85
CA LYS A 36 -6.99 -15.09 -17.58
C LYS A 36 -7.01 -14.86 -19.09
N THR A 37 -8.11 -14.37 -19.66
CA THR A 37 -8.23 -14.07 -21.10
C THR A 37 -7.23 -13.00 -21.55
N PHE A 38 -7.04 -11.94 -20.75
CA PHE A 38 -6.05 -10.90 -21.04
C PHE A 38 -4.61 -11.43 -20.95
N MET A 39 -4.32 -12.24 -19.93
CA MET A 39 -3.03 -12.91 -19.78
C MET A 39 -2.78 -13.85 -20.96
N ASP A 40 -3.71 -14.73 -21.29
CA ASP A 40 -3.62 -15.68 -22.39
C ASP A 40 -3.38 -14.96 -23.72
N GLY A 41 -4.08 -13.85 -23.96
CA GLY A 41 -3.86 -13.02 -25.15
C GLY A 41 -2.48 -12.36 -25.20
N GLY A 42 -2.00 -11.82 -24.08
CA GLY A 42 -0.66 -11.25 -23.97
C GLY A 42 0.44 -12.32 -24.13
N LEU A 43 0.25 -13.48 -23.50
CA LEU A 43 1.14 -14.63 -23.55
C LEU A 43 1.22 -15.23 -24.95
N ALA A 44 0.11 -15.32 -25.67
CA ALA A 44 0.10 -15.80 -27.05
C ALA A 44 0.93 -14.90 -27.99
N ALA A 45 0.92 -13.58 -27.76
CA ALA A 45 1.68 -12.63 -28.57
C ALA A 45 3.20 -12.69 -28.32
N ILE A 46 3.62 -12.84 -27.07
CA ILE A 46 5.04 -12.84 -26.67
C ILE A 46 5.64 -14.25 -26.58
N GLY A 47 4.80 -15.28 -26.51
CA GLY A 47 5.17 -16.68 -26.33
C GLY A 47 6.25 -17.16 -27.30
N PRO A 48 6.15 -16.91 -28.61
CA PRO A 48 7.18 -17.32 -29.57
C PRO A 48 8.59 -16.77 -29.28
N ILE A 49 8.68 -15.61 -28.63
CA ILE A 49 9.95 -14.98 -28.25
C ILE A 49 10.44 -15.53 -26.91
N ILE A 50 9.53 -15.73 -25.96
CA ILE A 50 9.86 -16.09 -24.58
C ILE A 50 10.12 -17.58 -24.40
N THR A 51 9.36 -18.44 -25.07
CA THR A 51 9.48 -19.91 -24.94
C THR A 51 10.89 -20.42 -25.25
N PRO A 52 11.58 -19.99 -26.32
CA PRO A 52 12.98 -20.40 -26.57
C PRO A 52 13.96 -19.92 -25.50
N ILE A 53 13.69 -18.75 -24.90
CA ILE A 53 14.54 -18.12 -23.90
C ILE A 53 14.43 -18.83 -22.56
N ILE A 54 13.19 -19.08 -22.11
CA ILE A 54 12.90 -19.70 -20.81
C ILE A 54 13.04 -21.22 -20.88
N GLY A 55 12.87 -21.83 -22.06
CA GLY A 55 12.93 -23.27 -22.26
C GLY A 55 11.68 -24.01 -21.76
N GLU A 56 10.55 -23.32 -21.67
CA GLU A 56 9.29 -23.87 -21.14
C GLU A 56 8.10 -23.46 -22.04
N THR A 57 7.11 -24.35 -22.17
CA THR A 57 5.86 -24.04 -22.88
C THR A 57 4.98 -23.08 -22.07
N THR A 58 4.16 -22.30 -22.76
CA THR A 58 3.21 -21.34 -22.15
C THR A 58 2.17 -22.04 -21.28
N ASP A 59 1.90 -23.32 -21.52
CA ASP A 59 0.91 -24.12 -20.78
C ASP A 59 1.46 -24.65 -19.44
N SER A 60 2.76 -24.49 -19.19
CA SER A 60 3.37 -24.95 -17.94
C SER A 60 2.88 -24.10 -16.77
N PRO A 61 2.42 -24.70 -15.65
CA PRO A 61 1.99 -23.95 -14.46
C PRO A 61 3.13 -23.10 -13.88
N TYR A 62 4.38 -23.41 -14.24
CA TYR A 62 5.58 -22.72 -13.81
C TYR A 62 6.03 -21.59 -14.74
N PHE A 63 5.39 -21.43 -15.90
CA PHE A 63 5.80 -20.45 -16.90
C PHE A 63 5.81 -19.02 -16.33
N PHE A 64 4.73 -18.65 -15.63
CA PHE A 64 4.63 -17.33 -14.99
C PHE A 64 5.65 -17.14 -13.87
N ALA A 65 5.86 -18.18 -13.05
CA ALA A 65 6.87 -18.15 -12.00
C ALA A 65 8.28 -17.96 -12.58
N LYS A 66 8.63 -18.65 -13.68
CA LYS A 66 9.92 -18.48 -14.37
C LYS A 66 10.09 -17.06 -14.94
N ILE A 67 9.03 -16.45 -15.48
CA ILE A 67 9.07 -15.04 -15.92
C ILE A 67 9.33 -14.11 -14.73
N LEU A 68 8.63 -14.32 -13.61
CA LEU A 68 8.83 -13.52 -12.41
C LEU A 68 10.27 -13.64 -11.90
N PHE A 69 10.79 -14.86 -11.84
CA PHE A 69 12.18 -15.13 -11.49
C PHE A 69 13.17 -14.47 -12.45
N PHE A 70 12.89 -14.51 -13.76
CA PHE A 70 13.70 -13.83 -14.76
C PHE A 70 13.79 -12.33 -14.47
N ILE A 71 12.67 -11.67 -14.19
CA ILE A 71 12.64 -10.23 -13.88
C ILE A 71 13.40 -9.92 -12.59
N ILE A 72 13.25 -10.76 -11.55
CA ILE A 72 13.95 -10.60 -10.27
C ILE A 72 15.46 -10.74 -10.45
N ILE A 73 15.91 -11.82 -11.09
CA ILE A 73 17.33 -12.08 -11.35
C ILE A 73 17.91 -10.97 -12.22
N LEU A 74 17.20 -10.57 -13.28
CA LEU A 74 17.61 -9.45 -14.14
C LEU A 74 17.77 -8.17 -13.34
N SER A 75 16.84 -7.85 -12.45
CA SER A 75 16.92 -6.64 -11.62
C SER A 75 18.11 -6.68 -10.67
N ILE A 76 18.37 -7.82 -10.03
CA ILE A 76 19.50 -7.99 -9.09
C ILE A 76 20.84 -7.93 -9.83
N VAL A 77 20.98 -8.67 -10.93
CA VAL A 77 22.20 -8.70 -11.74
C VAL A 77 22.47 -7.33 -12.35
N TRP A 78 21.45 -6.68 -12.92
CA TRP A 78 21.57 -5.33 -13.47
C TRP A 78 22.02 -4.33 -12.40
N LEU A 79 21.41 -4.37 -11.21
CA LEU A 79 21.78 -3.50 -10.10
C LEU A 79 23.22 -3.76 -9.63
N ALA A 80 23.63 -5.02 -9.50
CA ALA A 80 24.98 -5.39 -9.12
C ALA A 80 26.02 -4.92 -10.15
N LEU A 81 25.79 -5.18 -11.44
CA LEU A 81 26.68 -4.76 -12.52
C LEU A 81 26.73 -3.24 -12.67
N SER A 82 25.64 -2.52 -12.38
CA SER A 82 25.60 -1.05 -12.42
C SER A 82 26.53 -0.36 -11.42
N ARG A 83 27.03 -1.10 -10.41
CA ARG A 83 27.97 -0.59 -9.41
C ARG A 83 29.44 -0.77 -9.82
N VAL A 84 29.71 -1.50 -10.89
CA VAL A 84 31.07 -1.77 -11.37
C VAL A 84 31.44 -0.73 -12.43
N GLU A 85 32.54 -0.01 -12.21
CA GLU A 85 32.95 1.14 -13.05
C GLU A 85 33.06 0.79 -14.54
N ILE A 86 33.56 -0.41 -14.87
CA ILE A 86 33.70 -0.89 -16.26
C ILE A 86 32.34 -0.92 -17.00
N PHE A 87 31.24 -1.22 -16.30
CA PHE A 87 29.92 -1.31 -16.92
C PHE A 87 29.16 0.02 -16.93
N TYR A 88 29.67 1.04 -16.23
CA TYR A 88 29.09 2.38 -16.23
C TYR A 88 29.26 3.06 -17.59
N GLU A 89 30.41 2.88 -18.24
CA GLU A 89 30.72 3.50 -19.54
C GLU A 89 29.98 2.81 -20.71
N TYR A 90 29.63 1.53 -20.58
CA TYR A 90 29.07 0.71 -21.67
C TYR A 90 27.70 0.13 -21.32
N VAL A 91 26.67 0.98 -21.33
CA VAL A 91 25.28 0.62 -20.97
C VAL A 91 24.74 -0.57 -21.79
N VAL A 92 25.09 -0.66 -23.08
CA VAL A 92 24.67 -1.79 -23.93
C VAL A 92 25.24 -3.11 -23.43
N VAL A 93 26.54 -3.13 -23.07
CA VAL A 93 27.21 -4.31 -22.53
C VAL A 93 26.59 -4.70 -21.19
N LEU A 94 26.30 -3.73 -20.32
CA LEU A 94 25.60 -3.96 -19.06
C LEU A 94 24.26 -4.68 -19.29
N TRP A 95 23.44 -4.21 -20.24
CA TRP A 95 22.16 -4.86 -20.57
C TRP A 95 22.35 -6.25 -21.16
N THR A 96 23.24 -6.43 -22.13
CA THR A 96 23.48 -7.73 -22.76
C THR A 96 23.95 -8.77 -21.74
N VAL A 97 24.91 -8.42 -20.87
CA VAL A 97 25.41 -9.33 -19.84
C VAL A 97 24.32 -9.62 -18.81
N SER A 98 23.58 -8.61 -18.34
CA SER A 98 22.50 -8.82 -17.36
C SER A 98 21.40 -9.75 -17.91
N ILE A 99 20.99 -9.54 -19.16
CA ILE A 99 20.01 -10.40 -19.84
C ILE A 99 20.57 -11.80 -20.02
N ALA A 100 21.79 -11.95 -20.56
CA ALA A 100 22.39 -13.27 -20.80
C ALA A 100 22.50 -14.09 -19.52
N VAL A 101 22.99 -13.50 -18.42
CA VAL A 101 23.09 -14.16 -17.12
C VAL A 101 21.71 -14.56 -16.59
N SER A 102 20.71 -13.68 -16.72
CA SER A 102 19.35 -13.95 -16.24
C SER A 102 18.65 -15.05 -17.04
N ILE A 103 18.85 -15.07 -18.36
CA ILE A 103 18.35 -16.14 -19.25
C ILE A 103 18.97 -17.47 -18.83
N LEU A 104 20.31 -17.52 -18.66
CA LEU A 104 21.00 -18.74 -18.24
C LEU A 104 20.51 -19.22 -16.88
N ALA A 105 20.37 -18.32 -15.91
CA ALA A 105 19.91 -18.65 -14.57
C ALA A 105 18.50 -19.27 -14.57
N VAL A 106 17.56 -18.72 -15.34
CA VAL A 106 16.19 -19.24 -15.43
C VAL A 106 16.12 -20.52 -16.28
N LYS A 107 16.89 -20.62 -17.35
CA LYS A 107 16.92 -21.78 -18.25
C LYS A 107 17.30 -23.07 -17.52
N TYR A 108 18.27 -22.99 -16.60
CA TYR A 108 18.70 -24.14 -15.81
C TYR A 108 17.87 -24.37 -14.53
N MET A 109 16.89 -23.51 -14.25
CA MET A 109 15.93 -23.69 -13.15
C MET A 109 14.80 -24.66 -13.58
N SER A 110 15.18 -25.81 -14.12
CA SER A 110 14.27 -26.85 -14.64
C SER A 110 13.74 -27.79 -13.57
N ASP A 111 14.38 -27.85 -12.39
CA ASP A 111 13.86 -28.63 -11.28
C ASP A 111 12.68 -27.90 -10.62
N ALA A 112 11.47 -28.38 -10.94
CA ALA A 112 10.21 -27.91 -10.37
C ALA A 112 10.22 -27.88 -8.84
N GLN A 113 11.03 -28.74 -8.20
CA GLN A 113 11.17 -28.79 -6.75
C GLN A 113 11.78 -27.52 -6.16
N TRP A 114 12.79 -26.92 -6.79
CA TRP A 114 13.39 -25.67 -6.30
C TRP A 114 12.43 -24.50 -6.46
N LEU A 115 11.73 -24.44 -7.59
CA LEU A 115 10.76 -23.40 -7.87
C LEU A 115 9.57 -23.47 -6.89
N MET A 116 9.02 -24.66 -6.65
CA MET A 116 7.99 -24.90 -5.63
C MET A 116 8.46 -24.47 -4.23
N THR A 117 9.70 -24.83 -3.85
CA THR A 117 10.26 -24.45 -2.55
C THR A 117 10.39 -22.93 -2.40
N MET A 118 10.75 -22.21 -3.46
CA MET A 118 10.82 -20.75 -3.43
C MET A 118 9.44 -20.08 -3.56
N LEU A 119 8.46 -20.73 -4.21
CA LEU A 119 7.09 -20.21 -4.37
C LEU A 119 6.25 -20.33 -3.11
N LEU A 120 6.45 -21.37 -2.30
CA LEU A 120 5.75 -21.58 -1.03
C LEU A 120 5.68 -20.30 -0.14
N PRO A 121 6.80 -19.61 0.15
CA PRO A 121 6.74 -18.37 0.93
C PRO A 121 6.05 -17.21 0.19
N TYR A 122 6.06 -17.18 -1.16
CA TYR A 122 5.32 -16.17 -1.92
C TYR A 122 3.81 -16.41 -1.91
N GLU A 123 3.37 -17.66 -1.91
CA GLU A 123 1.95 -18.01 -1.72
C GLU A 123 1.49 -17.56 -0.34
N ALA A 124 2.26 -17.87 0.71
CA ALA A 124 1.98 -17.40 2.07
C ALA A 124 1.93 -15.87 2.15
N LEU A 125 2.87 -15.17 1.50
CA LEU A 125 2.88 -13.70 1.42
C LEU A 125 1.68 -13.17 0.63
N GLY A 126 1.33 -13.78 -0.50
CA GLY A 126 0.19 -13.38 -1.32
C GLY A 126 -1.14 -13.56 -0.58
N VAL A 127 -1.31 -14.69 0.10
CA VAL A 127 -2.46 -14.94 0.96
C VAL A 127 -2.49 -13.97 2.15
N THR A 128 -1.34 -13.69 2.76
CA THR A 128 -1.24 -12.72 3.86
C THR A 128 -1.58 -11.29 3.41
N ILE A 129 -1.11 -10.84 2.25
CA ILE A 129 -1.44 -9.52 1.71
C ILE A 129 -2.90 -9.46 1.29
N SER A 130 -3.42 -10.48 0.62
CA SER A 130 -4.81 -10.50 0.16
C SER A 130 -5.82 -10.56 1.30
N ALA A 131 -5.48 -11.16 2.45
CA ALA A 131 -6.29 -11.09 3.67
C ALA A 131 -6.02 -9.83 4.50
N GLY A 132 -4.74 -9.47 4.65
CA GLY A 132 -4.27 -8.40 5.51
C GLY A 132 -4.59 -7.00 4.99
N LEU A 133 -4.50 -6.76 3.68
CA LEU A 133 -4.79 -5.46 3.08
C LEU A 133 -6.28 -5.08 3.24
N PRO A 134 -7.26 -5.93 2.87
CA PRO A 134 -8.67 -5.65 3.16
C PRO A 134 -8.94 -5.45 4.65
N PHE A 135 -8.31 -6.26 5.53
CA PHE A 135 -8.45 -6.09 6.97
C PHE A 135 -7.95 -4.72 7.44
N ALA A 136 -6.78 -4.27 6.99
CA ALA A 136 -6.22 -2.97 7.34
C ALA A 136 -7.11 -1.82 6.85
N VAL A 137 -7.56 -1.87 5.59
CA VAL A 137 -8.48 -0.86 5.03
C VAL A 137 -9.79 -0.82 5.80
N TYR A 138 -10.38 -1.98 6.08
CA TYR A 138 -11.61 -2.10 6.86
C TYR A 138 -11.42 -1.57 8.29
N PHE A 139 -10.29 -1.89 8.92
CA PHE A 139 -9.91 -1.35 10.22
C PHE A 139 -9.90 0.18 10.22
N PHE A 140 -9.31 0.81 9.20
CA PHE A 140 -9.29 2.26 9.09
C PHE A 140 -10.70 2.84 8.95
N ILE A 141 -11.52 2.27 8.06
CA ILE A 141 -12.90 2.74 7.83
C ILE A 141 -13.73 2.62 9.11
N VAL A 142 -13.70 1.46 9.77
CA VAL A 142 -14.55 1.20 10.95
C VAL A 142 -14.05 1.94 12.18
N ASN A 143 -12.75 1.92 12.49
CA ASN A 143 -12.24 2.53 13.73
C ASN A 143 -12.02 4.04 13.62
N ILE A 144 -11.53 4.52 12.47
CA ILE A 144 -11.23 5.94 12.27
C ILE A 144 -12.41 6.66 11.63
N GLY A 145 -13.10 6.05 10.67
CA GLY A 145 -14.25 6.65 10.01
C GLY A 145 -15.50 6.74 10.90
N MET A 146 -15.71 5.79 11.80
CA MET A 146 -16.93 5.71 12.64
C MET A 146 -16.67 6.02 14.13
N GLN A 147 -16.05 7.17 14.40
CA GLN A 147 -15.73 7.59 15.78
C GLN A 147 -16.95 8.05 16.58
N GLY A 148 -16.97 7.70 17.87
CA GLY A 148 -17.96 8.19 18.83
C GLY A 148 -18.96 7.14 19.31
N PRO A 149 -19.75 7.47 20.35
CA PRO A 149 -20.65 6.52 21.00
C PRO A 149 -21.83 6.12 20.11
N LYS A 150 -22.29 7.01 19.22
CA LYS A 150 -23.42 6.76 18.31
C LYS A 150 -23.18 5.59 17.35
N TYR A 151 -21.92 5.33 16.99
CA TYR A 151 -21.55 4.28 16.04
C TYR A 151 -21.14 2.98 16.71
N LYS A 152 -21.23 2.85 18.04
CA LYS A 152 -20.77 1.65 18.78
C LYS A 152 -21.40 0.37 18.21
N THR A 153 -22.72 0.34 18.07
CA THR A 153 -23.45 -0.81 17.52
C THR A 153 -23.06 -1.09 16.07
N VAL A 154 -22.93 -0.03 15.25
CA VAL A 154 -22.58 -0.15 13.83
C VAL A 154 -21.18 -0.75 13.67
N ARG A 155 -20.20 -0.34 14.47
CA ARG A 155 -18.85 -0.92 14.44
C ARG A 155 -18.84 -2.39 14.84
N SER A 156 -19.58 -2.77 15.88
CA SER A 156 -19.70 -4.19 16.27
C SER A 156 -20.33 -5.04 15.16
N VAL A 157 -21.41 -4.57 14.55
CA VAL A 157 -22.06 -5.26 13.41
C VAL A 157 -21.10 -5.34 12.22
N ALA A 158 -20.36 -4.27 11.93
CA ALA A 158 -19.38 -4.24 10.85
C ALA A 158 -18.28 -5.31 11.05
N TRP A 159 -17.73 -5.46 12.26
CA TRP A 159 -16.74 -6.50 12.55
C TRP A 159 -17.30 -7.92 12.50
N ILE A 160 -18.53 -8.12 12.97
CA ILE A 160 -19.22 -9.43 12.87
C ILE A 160 -19.39 -9.80 11.40
N PHE A 161 -19.93 -8.88 10.59
CA PHE A 161 -20.14 -9.09 9.16
C PHE A 161 -18.84 -9.43 8.43
N PHE A 162 -17.77 -8.69 8.72
CA PHE A 162 -16.45 -8.96 8.13
C PHE A 162 -15.88 -10.31 8.57
N GLY A 163 -16.03 -10.67 9.85
CA GLY A 163 -15.66 -12.00 10.35
C GLY A 163 -16.42 -13.14 9.66
N VAL A 164 -17.72 -12.98 9.42
CA VAL A 164 -18.55 -13.96 8.69
C VAL A 164 -18.05 -14.16 7.26
N ILE A 165 -17.65 -13.09 6.56
CA ILE A 165 -17.05 -13.20 5.22
C ILE A 165 -15.78 -14.05 5.25
N PHE A 166 -14.89 -13.83 6.22
CA PHE A 166 -13.65 -14.59 6.35
C PHE A 166 -13.88 -16.06 6.73
N ILE A 167 -14.90 -16.34 7.55
CA ILE A 167 -15.33 -17.71 7.83
C ILE A 167 -15.88 -18.38 6.57
N GLY A 168 -16.70 -17.67 5.78
CA GLY A 168 -17.18 -18.16 4.48
C GLY A 168 -16.03 -18.46 3.53
N LEU A 169 -15.05 -17.54 3.44
CA LEU A 169 -13.85 -17.75 2.63
C LEU A 169 -13.07 -18.98 3.07
N TRP A 170 -12.92 -19.21 4.38
CA TRP A 170 -12.25 -20.38 4.92
C TRP A 170 -12.89 -21.69 4.43
N PHE A 171 -14.23 -21.80 4.44
CA PHE A 171 -14.92 -22.99 3.95
C PHE A 171 -14.85 -23.14 2.42
N THR A 172 -14.83 -22.03 1.67
CA THR A 172 -14.77 -22.07 0.20
C THR A 172 -13.36 -22.30 -0.36
N ARG A 173 -12.32 -22.06 0.44
CA ARG A 173 -10.90 -22.08 0.03
C ARG A 173 -10.08 -23.13 0.77
N TYR A 174 -10.65 -24.32 0.98
CA TYR A 174 -9.95 -25.44 1.63
C TYR A 174 -8.82 -26.03 0.76
N ASP A 175 -8.76 -25.64 -0.52
CA ASP A 175 -7.80 -26.07 -1.52
C ASP A 175 -6.41 -25.42 -1.38
N LEU A 176 -6.29 -24.33 -0.61
CA LEU A 176 -5.04 -23.56 -0.44
C LEU A 176 -4.04 -24.18 0.58
N GLY A 177 -4.29 -25.41 1.03
CA GLY A 177 -3.39 -26.12 1.96
C GLY A 177 -3.14 -25.34 3.26
N ASP A 178 -1.88 -25.24 3.68
CA ASP A 178 -1.49 -24.55 4.92
C ASP A 178 -1.74 -23.04 4.90
N ALA A 179 -1.84 -22.40 3.73
CA ALA A 179 -2.15 -20.97 3.66
C ALA A 179 -3.60 -20.68 4.09
N THR A 180 -4.46 -21.69 4.11
CA THR A 180 -5.87 -21.61 4.50
C THR A 180 -6.05 -21.09 5.94
N TYR A 181 -5.08 -21.29 6.84
CA TYR A 181 -5.16 -20.83 8.23
C TYR A 181 -5.19 -19.29 8.37
N VAL A 182 -4.81 -18.54 7.34
CA VAL A 182 -4.87 -17.07 7.36
C VAL A 182 -6.32 -16.58 7.51
N TYR A 183 -7.30 -17.28 6.94
CA TYR A 183 -8.72 -16.89 7.03
C TYR A 183 -9.29 -16.99 8.45
N PRO A 184 -9.20 -18.14 9.17
CA PRO A 184 -9.67 -18.22 10.55
C PRO A 184 -8.86 -17.32 11.50
N VAL A 185 -7.56 -17.10 11.26
CA VAL A 185 -6.76 -16.12 12.03
C VAL A 185 -7.31 -14.71 11.84
N THR A 186 -7.67 -14.33 10.61
CA THR A 186 -8.27 -13.01 10.33
C THR A 186 -9.68 -12.89 10.92
N ALA A 187 -10.49 -13.95 10.88
CA ALA A 187 -11.79 -13.98 11.55
C ALA A 187 -11.65 -13.84 13.08
N LEU A 188 -10.66 -14.51 13.68
CA LEU A 188 -10.32 -14.35 15.09
C LEU A 188 -9.88 -12.92 15.40
N ALA A 189 -9.07 -12.30 14.54
CA ALA A 189 -8.71 -10.90 14.67
C ALA A 189 -9.95 -9.99 14.66
N CYS A 190 -10.96 -10.28 13.83
CA CYS A 190 -12.24 -9.54 13.86
C CYS A 190 -12.97 -9.68 15.21
N LEU A 191 -12.94 -10.86 15.83
CA LEU A 191 -13.51 -11.06 17.17
C LEU A 191 -12.74 -10.26 18.23
N LEU A 192 -11.41 -10.28 18.18
CA LEU A 192 -10.57 -9.46 19.06
C LEU A 192 -10.86 -7.97 18.88
N MET A 193 -11.10 -7.52 17.64
CA MET A 193 -11.48 -6.14 17.36
C MET A 193 -12.79 -5.71 18.01
N ILE A 194 -13.76 -6.63 18.16
CA ILE A 194 -15.02 -6.37 18.88
C ILE A 194 -14.74 -6.20 20.39
N ILE A 195 -13.90 -7.07 20.96
CA ILE A 195 -13.54 -7.03 22.39
C ILE A 195 -12.76 -5.74 22.70
N PHE A 196 -11.83 -5.36 21.83
CA PHE A 196 -10.96 -4.20 22.01
C PHE A 196 -11.51 -2.88 21.44
N ASP A 197 -12.73 -2.85 20.88
CA ASP A 197 -13.32 -1.65 20.28
C ASP A 197 -13.29 -0.46 21.25
N GLY A 198 -13.68 -0.68 22.51
CA GLY A 198 -13.65 0.36 23.54
C GLY A 198 -12.25 0.90 23.83
N THR A 199 -11.25 0.02 23.89
CA THR A 199 -9.85 0.37 24.15
C THR A 199 -9.27 1.17 23.00
N LEU A 200 -9.51 0.74 21.76
CA LEU A 200 -9.04 1.42 20.56
C LEU A 200 -9.69 2.81 20.41
N GLN A 201 -10.99 2.93 20.66
CA GLN A 201 -11.67 4.23 20.61
C GLN A 201 -11.12 5.20 21.65
N ARG A 202 -10.82 4.74 22.87
CA ARG A 202 -10.16 5.59 23.90
C ARG A 202 -8.76 6.01 23.46
N PHE A 203 -8.00 5.10 22.87
CA PHE A 203 -6.66 5.41 22.35
C PHE A 203 -6.70 6.48 21.25
N PHE A 204 -7.55 6.31 20.23
CA PHE A 204 -7.70 7.30 19.16
C PHE A 204 -8.27 8.62 19.67
N TYR A 205 -9.19 8.60 20.62
CA TYR A 205 -9.72 9.81 21.26
C TYR A 205 -8.60 10.57 22.00
N LYS A 206 -7.75 9.85 22.74
CA LYS A 206 -6.59 10.44 23.42
C LYS A 206 -5.61 11.06 22.41
N MET A 207 -5.26 10.36 21.33
CA MET A 207 -4.41 10.92 20.27
C MET A 207 -5.01 12.19 19.65
N LYS A 208 -6.33 12.24 19.52
CA LYS A 208 -7.04 13.42 19.00
C LYS A 208 -6.96 14.57 20.00
N LEU A 209 -7.17 14.29 21.28
CA LEU A 209 -7.04 15.27 22.37
C LEU A 209 -5.61 15.82 22.46
N ASP A 210 -4.59 14.95 22.40
CA ASP A 210 -3.18 15.33 22.45
C ASP A 210 -2.79 16.22 21.25
N ARG A 211 -3.37 15.98 20.07
CA ARG A 211 -3.20 16.87 18.91
C ARG A 211 -3.88 18.23 19.09
N TYR A 212 -5.03 18.26 19.76
CA TYR A 212 -5.70 19.53 20.07
C TYR A 212 -4.97 20.30 21.16
N SER A 213 -4.49 19.65 22.22
CA SER A 213 -3.70 20.32 23.27
C SER A 213 -2.38 20.83 22.72
N ALA A 214 -1.65 20.05 21.92
CA ALA A 214 -0.43 20.54 21.28
C ALA A 214 -0.66 21.78 20.39
N ARG A 215 -1.84 21.87 19.76
CA ARG A 215 -2.23 23.04 18.96
C ARG A 215 -2.66 24.23 19.84
N ASP A 216 -3.36 23.96 20.94
CA ASP A 216 -3.85 24.99 21.86
C ASP A 216 -2.73 25.55 22.74
N ASP A 217 -1.80 24.71 23.20
CA ASP A 217 -0.55 25.11 23.87
C ASP A 217 0.26 26.03 22.96
N GLY A 218 0.36 25.71 21.66
CA GLY A 218 0.98 26.58 20.67
C GLY A 218 0.32 27.97 20.61
N ARG A 219 -1.01 28.03 20.70
CA ARG A 219 -1.75 29.30 20.76
C ARG A 219 -1.54 30.04 22.08
N GLN A 220 -1.60 29.34 23.21
CA GLN A 220 -1.37 29.95 24.53
C GLN A 220 0.03 30.55 24.64
N ILE A 221 1.06 29.86 24.13
CA ILE A 221 2.43 30.37 24.08
C ILE A 221 2.52 31.66 23.25
N VAL A 222 1.79 31.76 22.14
CA VAL A 222 1.77 32.98 21.31
C VAL A 222 1.05 34.12 22.03
N ILE A 223 -0.07 33.84 22.71
CA ILE A 223 -0.81 34.82 23.51
C ILE A 223 0.05 35.33 24.67
N GLU A 224 0.73 34.44 25.41
CA GLU A 224 1.62 34.83 26.51
C GLU A 224 2.75 35.74 26.02
N LYS A 225 3.34 35.42 24.87
CA LYS A 225 4.37 36.28 24.23
C LYS A 225 3.82 37.65 23.84
N MET A 226 2.57 37.75 23.40
CA MET A 226 1.93 39.04 23.10
C MET A 226 1.76 39.88 24.37
N VAL A 227 1.23 39.28 25.44
CA VAL A 227 1.03 39.97 26.73
C VAL A 227 2.37 40.41 27.32
N ARG A 228 3.40 39.55 27.26
CA ARG A 228 4.76 39.91 27.70
C ARG A 228 5.33 41.10 26.90
N ASN A 229 5.14 41.12 25.59
CA ASN A 229 5.58 42.22 24.73
C ASN A 229 4.86 43.54 25.07
N ASP A 230 3.56 43.49 25.35
CA ASP A 230 2.80 44.68 25.80
C ASP A 230 3.30 45.20 27.16
N ASN A 231 3.62 44.31 28.11
CA ASN A 231 4.19 44.69 29.41
C ASN A 231 5.61 45.29 29.27
N LEU A 232 6.44 44.77 28.37
CA LEU A 232 7.78 45.33 28.12
C LEU A 232 7.70 46.76 27.55
N LEU A 233 6.72 47.04 26.69
CA LEU A 233 6.48 48.39 26.19
C LEU A 233 6.00 49.31 27.31
N ALA A 234 5.05 48.84 28.14
CA ALA A 234 4.52 49.62 29.25
C ALA A 234 5.61 50.00 30.28
N ASN A 235 6.58 49.11 30.49
CA ASN A 235 7.70 49.35 31.39
C ASN A 235 8.86 50.14 30.75
N GLY A 236 8.73 50.56 29.48
CA GLY A 236 9.81 51.27 28.76
C GLY A 236 11.04 50.41 28.44
N ALA A 237 10.92 49.09 28.56
CA ALA A 237 12.03 48.15 28.33
C ALA A 237 12.32 47.92 26.83
N ILE A 238 11.38 48.27 25.95
CA ILE A 238 11.51 48.17 24.50
C ILE A 238 10.96 49.42 23.82
N THR A 239 11.44 49.70 22.61
CA THR A 239 10.93 50.83 21.81
C THR A 239 9.59 50.50 21.14
N PRO A 240 8.75 51.49 20.80
CA PRO A 240 7.49 51.26 20.07
C PRO A 240 7.69 50.56 18.70
N ALA A 241 8.82 50.82 18.02
CA ALA A 241 9.13 50.18 16.75
C ALA A 241 9.41 48.67 16.91
N GLU A 242 10.18 48.28 17.92
CA GLU A 242 10.45 46.88 18.26
C GLU A 242 9.19 46.14 18.71
N HIS A 243 8.34 46.82 19.48
CA HIS A 243 7.03 46.29 19.89
C HIS A 243 6.15 45.98 18.67
N ALA A 244 6.00 46.92 17.74
CA ALA A 244 5.19 46.76 16.54
C ALA A 244 5.71 45.62 15.63
N ALA A 245 7.03 45.53 15.45
CA ALA A 245 7.67 44.45 14.68
C ALA A 245 7.42 43.08 15.32
N THR A 246 7.58 42.97 16.63
CA THR A 246 7.35 41.73 17.39
C THR A 246 5.88 41.33 17.37
N LYS A 247 4.95 42.27 17.55
CA LYS A 247 3.50 42.05 17.49
C LYS A 247 3.07 41.54 16.11
N LYS A 248 3.62 42.10 15.03
CA LYS A 248 3.38 41.64 13.65
C LYS A 248 3.88 40.20 13.41
N ARG A 249 5.03 39.82 13.98
CA ARG A 249 5.56 38.46 13.90
C ARG A 249 4.68 37.46 14.65
N LEU A 250 4.27 37.79 15.87
CA LEU A 250 3.38 36.96 16.69
C LEU A 250 1.99 36.81 16.05
N ALA A 251 1.45 37.88 15.46
CA ALA A 251 0.18 37.83 14.73
C ALA A 251 0.25 36.88 13.53
N LYS A 252 1.36 36.89 12.78
CA LYS A 252 1.59 35.91 11.68
C LYS A 252 1.64 34.47 12.21
N GLN A 253 2.29 34.22 13.36
CA GLN A 253 2.31 32.91 13.99
C GLN A 253 0.91 32.45 14.42
N MET A 254 0.09 33.35 14.96
CA MET A 254 -1.29 33.05 15.32
C MET A 254 -2.15 32.68 14.10
N VAL A 255 -1.98 33.39 12.98
CA VAL A 255 -2.65 33.05 11.71
C VAL A 255 -2.17 31.71 11.18
N ALA A 256 -0.87 31.39 11.30
CA ALA A 256 -0.33 30.09 10.90
C ALA A 256 -0.89 28.93 11.75
N LEU A 257 -1.09 29.13 13.04
CA LEU A 257 -1.72 28.14 13.94
C LEU A 257 -3.23 27.96 13.67
N ASN A 258 -3.86 28.91 12.97
CA ASN A 258 -5.29 28.85 12.61
C ASN A 258 -5.54 28.20 11.24
N ARG A 259 -4.50 28.01 10.42
CA ARG A 259 -4.58 27.25 9.16
C ARG A 259 -4.42 25.76 9.43
#